data_AF-A0A2I3MIK8-F1
#
_entry.id   AF-A0A2I3MIK8-F1
#
_cell.length_a   1.000
_cell.length_b   1.000
_cell.length_c   1.000
_cell.angle_alpha   90.00
_cell.angle_beta   90.00
_cell.angle_gamma   90.00
#
_symmetry.space_group_name_H-M   'P 1'
#
loop_
_entity.id
_entity.type
_entity.pdbx_description
1 polymer ?
#
loop_
_entity_poly.entity_id
_entity_poly.type
_entity_poly.pdbx_seq_one_letter_code
_entity_poly.pdbx_strand_id
1 'polypeptide(L)'
;MKLLMILVLAALPLYCYAASGCPLLEDVISKTINPEVSKTAYREVLQEFIEDDATANAIDELKECFLNQTDENLQNIEAFMVISFSSYTLFKSPDQGQVGSSFLTDNAKATGEQTFSYIG
;
A
#
# COMPACT_ATOMS: atom_id res chain seq x y z
N MET A 1 38.25 4.33 -13.03
CA MET A 1 36.86 3.84 -13.22
C MET A 1 36.29 3.21 -11.93
N LYS A 2 36.42 3.89 -10.79
CA LYS A 2 35.93 3.40 -9.47
C LYS A 2 34.85 4.32 -8.92
N LEU A 3 35.03 5.63 -9.12
CA LEU A 3 34.06 6.67 -8.76
C LEU A 3 32.73 6.56 -9.54
N LEU A 4 32.77 6.27 -10.85
CA LEU A 4 31.55 6.07 -11.64
C LEU A 4 30.72 4.86 -11.16
N MET A 5 31.38 3.77 -10.78
CA MET A 5 30.72 2.60 -10.20
C MET A 5 30.07 2.94 -8.86
N ILE A 6 30.76 3.67 -7.98
CA ILE A 6 30.21 4.10 -6.68
C ILE A 6 28.99 5.03 -6.88
N LEU A 7 29.03 5.92 -7.86
CA LEU A 7 27.92 6.83 -8.17
C LEU A 7 26.70 6.08 -8.73
N VAL A 8 26.92 5.09 -9.60
CA VAL A 8 25.86 4.20 -10.09
C VAL A 8 25.28 3.37 -8.95
N LEU A 9 26.12 2.76 -8.10
CA LEU A 9 25.70 1.99 -6.93
C LEU A 9 24.95 2.81 -5.89
N ALA A 10 25.27 4.10 -5.73
CA ALA A 10 24.55 5.02 -4.85
C ALA A 10 23.19 5.48 -5.44
N ALA A 11 23.07 5.50 -6.77
CA ALA A 11 21.83 5.81 -7.46
C ALA A 11 20.90 4.59 -7.60
N LEU A 12 21.44 3.35 -7.60
CA LEU A 12 20.66 2.12 -7.72
C LEU A 12 19.51 2.00 -6.69
N PRO A 13 19.69 2.33 -5.40
CA PRO A 13 18.59 2.33 -4.42
C PRO A 13 17.44 3.28 -4.79
N LEU A 14 17.75 4.39 -5.47
CA LEU A 14 16.75 5.36 -5.94
C LEU A 14 16.04 4.87 -7.21
N TYR A 15 16.74 4.14 -8.08
CA TYR A 15 16.14 3.50 -9.26
C TYR A 15 15.35 2.23 -8.93
N CYS A 16 15.65 1.59 -7.81
CA CYS A 16 14.92 0.45 -7.28
C CYS A 16 13.82 0.87 -6.29
N TYR A 17 13.24 2.08 -6.45
CA TYR A 17 12.03 2.43 -5.71
C TYR A 17 10.93 1.47 -6.11
N ALA A 18 10.64 0.57 -5.20
CA ALA A 18 9.80 -0.56 -5.45
C ALA A 18 8.35 -0.16 -5.23
N ALA A 19 7.76 0.24 -6.35
CA ALA A 19 6.34 0.48 -6.49
C ALA A 19 5.56 -0.84 -6.37
N SER A 20 4.25 -0.75 -6.16
CA SER A 20 3.37 -1.92 -6.07
C SER A 20 3.28 -2.69 -7.41
N GLY A 21 3.64 -2.04 -8.53
CA GLY A 21 3.45 -2.57 -9.88
C GLY A 21 2.01 -2.43 -10.38
N CYS A 22 1.12 -1.82 -9.58
CA CYS A 22 -0.26 -1.55 -9.89
C CYS A 22 -0.54 -0.04 -9.72
N PRO A 23 -0.60 0.75 -10.81
CA PRO A 23 -0.79 2.19 -10.72
C PRO A 23 -2.06 2.61 -9.98
N LEU A 24 -3.14 1.81 -10.12
CA LEU A 24 -4.40 2.06 -9.42
C LEU A 24 -4.22 1.92 -7.89
N LEU A 25 -3.52 0.87 -7.44
CA LEU A 25 -3.28 0.65 -6.01
C LEU A 25 -2.41 1.76 -5.42
N GLU A 26 -1.39 2.21 -6.16
CA GLU A 26 -0.54 3.35 -5.78
C GLU A 26 -1.35 4.65 -5.63
N ASP A 27 -2.25 4.94 -6.57
CA ASP A 27 -3.11 6.13 -6.50
C ASP A 27 -4.09 6.07 -5.34
N VAL A 28 -4.74 4.91 -5.13
CA VAL A 28 -5.65 4.69 -3.99
C VAL A 28 -4.91 4.89 -2.68
N ILE A 29 -3.74 4.29 -2.51
CA ILE A 29 -2.92 4.44 -1.30
C ILE A 29 -2.53 5.89 -1.07
N SER A 30 -1.99 6.56 -2.09
CA SER A 30 -1.58 7.97 -2.02
C SER A 30 -2.74 8.86 -1.56
N LYS A 31 -3.92 8.66 -2.12
CA LYS A 31 -5.12 9.44 -1.78
C LYS A 31 -5.73 9.04 -0.44
N THR A 32 -5.52 7.81 0.02
CA THR A 32 -5.98 7.34 1.34
C THR A 32 -5.28 8.11 2.45
N ILE A 33 -3.95 8.16 2.40
CA ILE A 33 -3.12 8.78 3.45
C ILE A 33 -3.03 10.31 3.35
N ASN A 34 -3.39 10.89 2.21
CA ASN A 34 -3.34 12.34 2.04
C ASN A 34 -4.50 13.02 2.80
N PRO A 35 -4.21 13.87 3.82
CA PRO A 35 -5.25 14.53 4.62
C PRO A 35 -6.01 15.62 3.84
N GLU A 36 -5.46 16.11 2.72
CA GLU A 36 -6.11 17.12 1.87
C GLU A 36 -7.17 16.52 0.94
N VAL A 37 -7.19 15.19 0.78
CA VAL A 37 -8.19 14.50 -0.04
C VAL A 37 -9.46 14.30 0.78
N SER A 38 -10.58 14.86 0.31
CA SER A 38 -11.88 14.70 0.96
C SER A 38 -12.45 13.28 0.78
N LYS A 39 -13.43 12.91 1.62
CA LYS A 39 -14.16 11.63 1.47
C LYS A 39 -14.80 11.48 0.09
N THR A 40 -15.44 12.55 -0.40
CA THR A 40 -16.04 12.57 -1.75
C THR A 40 -15.00 12.36 -2.85
N ALA A 41 -13.87 13.07 -2.79
CA ALA A 41 -12.81 12.92 -3.78
C ALA A 41 -12.14 11.54 -3.72
N TYR A 42 -12.03 10.94 -2.53
CA TYR A 42 -11.53 9.58 -2.37
C TYR A 42 -12.51 8.54 -2.93
N ARG A 43 -13.80 8.72 -2.67
CA ARG A 43 -14.88 7.88 -3.21
C ARG A 43 -14.89 7.87 -4.74
N GLU A 44 -14.68 9.02 -5.38
CA GLU A 44 -14.63 9.12 -6.85
C GLU A 44 -13.52 8.24 -7.46
N VAL A 45 -12.40 8.06 -6.76
CA VAL A 45 -11.28 7.21 -7.20
C VAL A 45 -11.68 5.73 -7.22
N LEU A 46 -12.54 5.33 -6.29
CA LEU A 46 -12.99 3.96 -6.11
C LEU A 46 -14.38 3.71 -6.72
N GLN A 47 -14.96 4.69 -7.42
CA GLN A 47 -16.33 4.66 -7.94
C GLN A 47 -16.63 3.39 -8.75
N GLU A 48 -15.68 2.93 -9.56
CA GLU A 48 -15.81 1.73 -10.40
C GLU A 48 -15.96 0.42 -9.59
N PHE A 49 -15.59 0.45 -8.30
CA PHE A 49 -15.66 -0.68 -7.37
C PHE A 49 -16.84 -0.58 -6.38
N ILE A 50 -17.65 0.48 -6.48
CA ILE A 50 -18.79 0.71 -5.59
C ILE A 50 -20.05 0.14 -6.25
N GLU A 51 -20.47 -1.04 -5.80
CA GLU A 51 -21.67 -1.70 -6.31
C GLU A 51 -22.94 -1.32 -5.54
N ASP A 52 -22.80 -0.92 -4.27
CA ASP A 52 -23.92 -0.62 -3.38
C ASP A 52 -23.59 0.44 -2.31
N ASP A 53 -24.64 0.87 -1.61
CA ASP A 53 -24.56 1.87 -0.53
C ASP A 53 -23.72 1.38 0.66
N ALA A 54 -23.62 0.07 0.89
CA ALA A 54 -22.84 -0.49 1.98
C ALA A 54 -21.33 -0.35 1.71
N THR A 55 -20.90 -0.70 0.50
CA THR A 55 -19.53 -0.53 0.00
C THR A 55 -19.17 0.95 -0.03
N ALA A 56 -20.11 1.78 -0.48
CA ALA A 56 -19.99 3.22 -0.43
C ALA A 56 -19.75 3.74 1.00
N ASN A 57 -20.51 3.28 2.00
CA ASN A 57 -20.33 3.71 3.39
C ASN A 57 -19.00 3.23 3.97
N ALA A 58 -18.60 1.98 3.67
CA ALA A 58 -17.33 1.43 4.12
C ALA A 58 -16.11 2.23 3.59
N ILE A 59 -16.17 2.72 2.35
CA ILE A 59 -15.11 3.57 1.77
C ILE A 59 -15.02 4.93 2.47
N ASP A 60 -16.17 5.52 2.82
CA ASP A 60 -16.20 6.78 3.55
C ASP A 60 -15.66 6.62 4.97
N GLU A 61 -16.07 5.56 5.67
CA GLU A 61 -15.56 5.24 7.02
C GLU A 61 -14.06 4.97 6.99
N LEU A 62 -13.59 4.18 6.01
CA LEU A 62 -12.17 3.94 5.79
C LEU A 62 -11.41 5.27 5.66
N LYS A 63 -11.88 6.18 4.80
CA LYS A 63 -11.22 7.48 4.62
C LYS A 63 -11.27 8.34 5.87
N GLU A 64 -12.39 8.32 6.59
CA GLU A 64 -12.55 9.05 7.86
C GLU A 64 -11.55 8.60 8.92
N CYS A 65 -11.22 7.30 8.99
CA CYS A 65 -10.19 6.80 9.88
C CYS A 65 -8.83 7.47 9.64
N PHE A 66 -8.45 7.72 8.39
CA PHE A 66 -7.20 8.40 8.03
C PHE A 66 -7.27 9.91 8.25
N LEU A 67 -8.41 10.54 7.99
CA LEU A 67 -8.60 11.96 8.28
C LEU A 67 -8.54 12.28 9.78
N ASN A 68 -8.83 11.30 10.63
CA ASN A 68 -8.71 11.41 12.09
C ASN A 68 -7.30 11.09 12.62
N GLN A 69 -6.32 10.77 11.77
CA GLN A 69 -4.93 10.56 12.20
C GLN A 69 -4.14 11.87 12.31
N THR A 70 -3.06 11.85 13.09
CA THR A 70 -2.07 12.94 13.11
C THR A 70 -1.17 12.87 11.88
N ASP A 71 -0.57 14.01 11.50
CA ASP A 71 0.41 14.05 10.41
C ASP A 71 1.58 13.08 10.62
N GLU A 72 2.04 12.92 11.87
CA GLU A 72 3.08 11.95 12.23
C GLU A 72 2.64 10.51 11.95
N ASN A 73 1.41 10.15 12.29
CA ASN A 73 0.87 8.82 12.01
C ASN A 73 0.74 8.58 10.51
N LEU A 74 0.28 9.58 9.74
CA LEU A 74 0.16 9.47 8.29
C LEU A 74 1.53 9.26 7.63
N GLN A 75 2.58 9.98 8.08
CA GLN A 75 3.95 9.78 7.61
C GLN A 75 4.51 8.38 7.97
N ASN A 76 4.21 7.89 9.18
CA ASN A 76 4.60 6.55 9.61
C ASN A 76 3.93 5.46 8.76
N ILE A 77 2.66 5.65 8.41
CA ILE A 77 1.92 4.74 7.54
C ILE A 77 2.48 4.77 6.11
N GLU A 78 2.82 5.95 5.59
CA GLU A 78 3.48 6.09 4.29
C GLU A 78 4.78 5.28 4.25
N ALA A 79 5.65 5.48 5.23
CA ALA A 79 6.92 4.75 5.36
C ALA A 79 6.69 3.23 5.47
N PHE A 80 5.69 2.80 6.26
CA PHE A 80 5.31 1.39 6.38
C PHE A 80 4.87 0.79 5.03
N MET A 81 4.07 1.52 4.24
CA MET A 81 3.63 1.07 2.92
C MET A 81 4.80 0.96 1.93
N VAL A 82 5.69 1.95 1.89
CA VAL A 82 6.89 1.90 1.04
C VAL A 82 7.79 0.72 1.40
N ILE A 83 8.02 0.46 2.69
CA ILE A 83 8.82 -0.68 3.15
C ILE A 83 8.18 -2.00 2.77
N SER A 84 6.87 -2.14 2.91
CA SER A 84 6.16 -3.38 2.59
C SER A 84 6.20 -3.69 1.09
N PHE A 85 5.87 -2.76 0.19
CA PHE A 85 6.02 -3.01 -1.26
C PHE A 85 7.48 -3.24 -1.68
N SER A 86 8.41 -2.51 -1.06
CA SER A 86 9.84 -2.68 -1.35
C SER A 86 10.40 -4.03 -0.95
N SER A 87 9.98 -4.54 0.20
CA SER A 87 10.35 -5.90 0.61
C SER A 87 9.73 -6.95 -0.32
N TYR A 88 8.48 -6.80 -0.79
CA TYR A 88 7.90 -7.74 -1.78
C TYR A 88 8.67 -7.81 -3.09
N THR A 89 9.18 -6.68 -3.62
CA THR A 89 9.97 -6.70 -4.86
C THR A 89 11.38 -7.27 -4.66
N LEU A 90 12.00 -7.06 -3.50
CA LEU A 90 13.32 -7.59 -3.18
C LEU A 90 13.33 -9.12 -3.08
N PHE A 91 12.18 -9.74 -2.77
CA PHE A 91 11.99 -11.19 -2.80
C PHE A 91 11.58 -11.77 -4.15
N LYS A 92 11.21 -10.94 -5.13
CA LYS A 92 10.89 -11.40 -6.49
C LYS A 92 12.12 -11.31 -7.40
N SER A 93 13.12 -12.17 -7.15
CA SER A 93 14.19 -12.40 -8.13
C SER A 93 13.64 -13.11 -9.38
N PRO A 94 14.19 -12.88 -10.59
CA PRO A 94 13.62 -13.37 -11.85
C PRO A 94 13.69 -14.90 -12.04
N ASP A 95 14.35 -15.63 -11.13
CA ASP A 95 14.68 -17.04 -11.30
C ASP A 95 13.75 -18.02 -10.56
N GLN A 96 12.68 -17.55 -9.92
CA GLN A 96 11.69 -18.45 -9.34
C GLN A 96 10.29 -18.19 -9.87
N GLY A 97 9.84 -19.13 -10.70
CA GLY A 97 8.43 -19.27 -11.06
C GLY A 97 7.57 -19.23 -9.80
N GLN A 98 6.54 -18.39 -9.84
CA GLN A 98 5.42 -18.33 -8.88
C GLN A 98 5.75 -18.83 -7.47
N VAL A 99 6.64 -18.14 -6.76
CA VAL A 99 6.62 -18.19 -5.30
C VAL A 99 6.17 -16.82 -4.84
N GLY A 100 4.84 -16.68 -4.74
CA GLY A 100 4.26 -15.61 -3.95
C GLY A 100 4.85 -15.67 -2.54
N SER A 101 5.10 -14.51 -1.94
CA SER A 101 5.55 -14.43 -0.55
C SER A 101 4.62 -15.25 0.33
N SER A 102 5.15 -16.31 0.96
CA SER A 102 4.44 -17.18 1.91
C SER A 102 3.64 -16.37 2.93
N PHE A 103 4.17 -15.20 3.30
CA PHE A 103 3.60 -14.29 4.28
C PHE A 103 2.16 -13.83 3.98
N LEU A 104 1.77 -13.71 2.71
CA LEU A 104 0.38 -13.34 2.35
C LEU A 104 -0.51 -14.57 2.10
N THR A 105 0.05 -15.62 1.50
CA THR A 105 -0.69 -16.86 1.22
C THR A 105 -1.11 -17.61 2.47
N ASP A 106 -0.32 -17.54 3.55
CA ASP A 106 -0.66 -18.22 4.80
C ASP A 106 -1.79 -17.51 5.55
N ASN A 107 -1.90 -16.18 5.41
CA ASN A 107 -2.94 -15.39 6.07
C ASN A 107 -4.26 -15.37 5.28
N ALA A 108 -4.22 -15.38 3.95
CA ALA A 108 -5.43 -15.42 3.11
C ALA A 108 -6.18 -16.75 3.17
N LYS A 109 -5.48 -17.86 3.49
CA LYS A 109 -6.12 -19.18 3.63
C LYS A 109 -6.82 -19.37 4.98
N ALA A 110 -6.53 -18.53 5.97
CA ALA A 110 -7.07 -18.66 7.33
C ALA A 110 -8.28 -17.74 7.62
N THR A 111 -8.61 -16.79 6.74
CA THR A 111 -9.67 -15.79 6.99
C THR A 111 -11.10 -16.28 6.69
N GLY A 112 -11.33 -17.60 6.70
CA GLY A 112 -12.68 -18.16 6.67
C GLY A 112 -13.43 -17.98 7.99
N GLU A 113 -12.74 -17.82 9.12
CA GLU A 113 -13.37 -17.73 10.45
C GLU A 113 -12.45 -17.05 11.48
N GLN A 114 -12.08 -15.77 11.32
CA GLN A 114 -11.58 -15.01 12.48
C GLN A 114 -12.10 -13.57 12.48
N THR A 115 -13.05 -13.34 13.38
CA THR A 115 -13.56 -12.04 13.81
C THR A 115 -12.44 -11.06 14.10
N PHE A 116 -12.40 -9.95 13.37
CA PHE A 116 -11.49 -8.84 13.59
C PHE A 116 -11.89 -8.12 14.89
N SER A 117 -11.19 -8.39 15.99
CA SER A 117 -11.37 -7.67 17.24
C SER A 117 -10.53 -6.40 17.20
N TYR A 118 -11.19 -5.25 17.02
CA TYR A 118 -10.57 -3.94 17.17
C TYR A 118 -10.16 -3.74 18.64
N ILE A 119 -8.91 -3.33 18.87
CA ILE A 119 -8.42 -2.88 20.17
C ILE A 119 -8.78 -1.39 20.27
N GLY A 120 -9.68 -1.07 21.20
CA GLY A 120 -9.88 0.29 21.73
C GLY A 120 -9.04 0.55 22.97
#